data_AF-G3HJ65-F1
#
_entry.id   AF-G3HJ65-F1
#
_cell.length_a   1.000
_cell.length_b   1.000
_cell.length_c   1.000
_cell.angle_alpha   90.00
_cell.angle_beta   90.00
_cell.angle_gamma   90.00
#
_symmetry.space_group_name_H-M   'P 1'
#
loop_
_entity.id
_entity.type
_entity.pdbx_description
1 polymer ?
#
loop_
_entity_poly.entity_id
_entity_poly.type
_entity_poly.pdbx_seq_one_letter_code
_entity_poly.pdbx_strand_id
1 'polypeptide(L)' 'MATEEVGTIKAMMSGPGQFAENETIEVNVREIHSHVLSKVCMYFTYKVRYTNSSTEIPEFPIAPEIALELLMALNFLDC' A
#
# COMPACT_ATOMS: atom_id res chain seq x y z
N MET A 1 9.24 -8.71 -13.51
CA MET A 1 8.53 -9.52 -12.50
C MET A 1 8.58 -8.74 -11.20
N ALA A 2 7.66 -7.78 -11.02
CA ALA A 2 7.58 -6.96 -9.81
C ALA A 2 6.27 -6.16 -9.83
N THR A 3 5.13 -6.83 -9.64
CA THR A 3 3.85 -6.16 -9.34
C THR A 3 3.04 -7.03 -8.39
N GLU A 4 3.65 -7.48 -7.29
CA GLU A 4 2.96 -8.26 -6.26
C GLU A 4 3.58 -7.96 -4.88
N GLU A 5 3.32 -6.79 -4.30
CA GLU A 5 3.87 -6.48 -2.98
C GLU A 5 2.85 -5.80 -2.04
N VAL A 6 1.56 -6.10 -2.22
CA VAL A 6 0.53 -5.75 -1.23
C VAL A 6 -0.35 -6.99 -1.06
N GLY A 7 0.08 -7.93 -0.22
CA GLY A 7 -0.56 -9.25 -0.09
C GLY A 7 -2.03 -9.15 0.30
N THR A 8 -2.34 -8.28 1.27
CA THR A 8 -3.70 -8.15 1.81
C THR A 8 -4.66 -7.46 0.85
N ILE A 9 -4.26 -6.33 0.25
CA ILE A 9 -5.12 -5.64 -0.74
C ILE A 9 -5.26 -6.49 -2.00
N LYS A 10 -4.21 -7.17 -2.45
CA LYS A 10 -4.31 -8.10 -3.59
C LYS A 10 -5.28 -9.24 -3.30
N ALA A 11 -5.25 -9.83 -2.10
CA ALA A 11 -6.20 -10.87 -1.70
C ALA A 11 -7.64 -10.33 -1.67
N MET A 12 -7.84 -9.11 -1.17
CA MET A 12 -9.14 -8.45 -1.17
C MET A 12 -9.61 -8.08 -2.59
N MET A 13 -8.68 -7.75 -3.49
CA MET A 13 -8.97 -7.40 -4.89
C MET A 13 -9.11 -8.60 -5.83
N SER A 14 -8.57 -9.77 -5.49
CA SER A 14 -8.57 -10.92 -6.40
C SER A 14 -9.86 -11.73 -6.34
N GLY A 15 -10.67 -11.59 -5.29
CA GLY A 15 -11.89 -12.40 -5.09
C GLY A 15 -11.65 -13.92 -5.24
N PRO A 16 -12.70 -14.76 -5.23
CA PRO A 16 -12.57 -16.18 -5.57
C PRO A 16 -12.46 -16.44 -7.09
N GLY A 17 -12.32 -15.41 -7.95
CA GLY A 17 -12.44 -15.52 -9.41
C GLY A 17 -11.27 -14.88 -10.17
N GLN A 18 -10.79 -15.54 -11.23
CA GLN A 18 -9.59 -15.17 -11.99
C GLN A 18 -9.70 -13.88 -12.84
N PHE A 19 -10.87 -13.23 -12.92
CA PHE A 19 -11.10 -12.10 -13.82
C PHE A 19 -11.97 -11.03 -13.13
N ALA A 20 -11.33 -9.97 -12.63
CA ALA A 20 -11.98 -8.84 -11.95
C ALA A 20 -11.69 -7.50 -12.65
N GLU A 21 -11.43 -7.52 -13.97
CA GLU A 21 -10.94 -6.35 -14.73
C GLU A 21 -11.94 -5.17 -14.81
N ASN A 22 -13.17 -5.32 -14.32
CA ASN A 22 -14.22 -4.30 -14.40
C ASN A 22 -15.04 -4.13 -13.10
N GLU A 23 -14.56 -4.67 -11.97
CA GLU A 23 -15.25 -4.54 -10.69
C GLU A 23 -14.72 -3.33 -9.91
N THR A 24 -15.64 -2.51 -9.39
CA THR A 24 -15.27 -1.50 -8.38
C THR A 24 -15.02 -2.22 -7.07
N ILE A 25 -13.76 -2.28 -6.64
CA ILE A 25 -13.37 -2.97 -5.41
C ILE A 25 -13.27 -1.96 -4.28
N GLU A 26 -14.26 -1.95 -3.40
CA GLU A 26 -14.24 -1.17 -2.17
C GLU A 26 -13.71 -2.00 -1.01
N VAL A 27 -12.60 -1.58 -0.42
CA VAL A 27 -12.04 -2.19 0.79
C VAL A 27 -12.33 -1.28 1.97
N ASN A 28 -13.19 -1.74 2.89
CA ASN A 28 -13.45 -1.02 4.13
C ASN A 28 -12.39 -1.34 5.18
N VAL A 29 -11.46 -0.42 5.39
CA VAL A 29 -10.36 -0.56 6.34
C VAL A 29 -10.75 0.08 7.67
N ARG A 30 -11.30 -0.72 8.59
CA ARG A 30 -11.79 -0.23 9.90
C ARG A 30 -10.69 -0.04 10.95
N GLU A 31 -9.53 -0.66 10.73
CA GLU A 31 -8.45 -0.74 11.71
C GLU A 31 -7.36 0.32 11.50
N ILE A 32 -7.41 1.07 10.38
CA ILE A 32 -6.41 2.08 10.01
C ILE A 32 -7.05 3.45 9.99
N HIS A 33 -6.48 4.41 10.73
CA HIS A 33 -6.92 5.79 10.72
C HIS A 33 -6.70 6.46 9.35
N SER A 34 -7.57 7.41 8.97
CA SER A 34 -7.54 8.08 7.67
C SER A 34 -6.22 8.76 7.35
N HIS A 35 -5.60 9.39 8.34
CA HIS A 35 -4.32 10.09 8.19
C HIS A 35 -3.15 9.11 7.94
N VAL A 36 -3.21 7.90 8.50
CA VAL A 36 -2.24 6.82 8.26
C VAL A 36 -2.47 6.22 6.88
N LEU A 37 -3.73 5.94 6.53
CA LEU A 37 -4.09 5.39 5.21
C LEU A 37 -3.65 6.30 4.07
N SER A 38 -3.80 7.63 4.23
CA SER A 38 -3.29 8.61 3.26
C SER A 38 -1.79 8.45 3.02
N LYS A 39 -1.01 8.23 4.08
CA LYS A 39 0.44 8.01 3.99
C LYS A 39 0.81 6.65 3.38
N VAL A 40 0.02 5.61 3.65
CA VAL A 40 0.17 4.31 2.97
C VAL A 40 -0.04 4.44 1.45
N CYS A 41 -1.07 5.17 1.00
CA CYS A 41 -1.29 5.41 -0.43
C CYS A 41 -0.12 6.17 -1.08
N MET A 42 0.43 7.18 -0.38
CA MET A 42 1.64 7.89 -0.84
C MET A 42 2.84 6.93 -0.94
N TYR A 43 3.00 6.04 0.05
CA TYR A 43 4.06 5.05 0.06
C TYR A 43 3.94 4.08 -1.11
N PHE A 44 2.74 3.61 -1.48
CA PHE A 44 2.56 2.75 -2.66
C PHE A 44 3.01 3.42 -3.95
N THR A 45 2.65 4.69 -4.14
CA THR A 45 3.10 5.44 -5.32
C THR A 45 4.61 5.62 -5.33
N TYR A 46 5.19 5.97 -4.18
CA TYR A 46 6.63 6.10 -4.00
C TYR A 46 7.36 4.77 -4.31
N LYS A 47 6.90 3.68 -3.72
CA LYS A 47 7.44 2.32 -3.90
C LYS A 47 7.43 1.95 -5.38
N VAL A 48 6.28 1.99 -6.05
CA VAL A 48 6.16 1.68 -7.49
C VAL A 48 7.07 2.56 -8.34
N ARG A 49 7.17 3.86 -8.02
CA ARG A 49 7.97 4.82 -8.80
C ARG A 49 9.47 4.58 -8.69
N TYR A 50 9.95 4.11 -7.55
CA TYR A 50 11.38 3.98 -7.27
C TYR A 50 11.88 2.52 -7.26
N THR A 51 10.98 1.53 -7.21
CA THR A 51 11.34 0.12 -7.41
C THR A 51 11.94 -0.07 -8.81
N ASN A 52 13.21 -0.51 -8.87
CA ASN A 52 14.02 -0.64 -10.09
C ASN A 52 14.37 0.67 -10.80
N SER A 53 14.22 1.83 -10.14
CA SER A 53 14.66 3.09 -10.71
C SER A 53 16.18 3.24 -10.59
N SER A 54 16.83 3.73 -11.65
CA SER A 54 18.25 4.08 -11.66
C SER A 54 18.51 5.53 -11.22
N THR A 55 17.45 6.28 -10.87
CA THR A 55 17.56 7.64 -10.35
C THR A 55 17.84 7.63 -8.85
N GLU A 56 18.41 8.72 -8.34
CA GLU A 56 18.53 8.93 -6.90
C GLU A 56 17.15 8.80 -6.24
N ILE A 57 17.10 8.05 -5.14
CA ILE A 57 15.88 7.75 -4.41
C ILE A 57 15.72 8.82 -3.33
N PRO A 58 14.68 9.69 -3.41
CA PRO A 58 14.49 10.75 -2.42
C PRO A 58 13.97 10.16 -1.10
N GLU A 59 14.21 10.86 0.01
CA GLU A 59 13.69 10.44 1.31
C GLU A 59 12.15 10.50 1.34
N PHE A 60 11.51 9.47 1.90
CA PHE A 60 10.07 9.46 2.12
C PHE A 60 9.74 10.11 3.48
N PRO A 61 9.09 11.29 3.52
CA PRO A 61 8.90 12.02 4.76
C PRO A 61 7.85 11.38 5.66
N ILE A 62 8.30 10.90 6.82
CA ILE A 62 7.48 10.32 7.88
C ILE A 62 7.60 11.19 9.12
N ALA A 63 6.47 11.70 9.62
CA ALA A 63 6.44 12.42 10.88
C ALA A 63 6.59 11.41 12.04
N PRO A 64 7.38 11.71 13.09
CA PRO A 64 7.62 10.78 14.20
C PRO A 64 6.33 10.28 14.85
N GLU A 65 5.29 11.12 14.90
CA GLU A 65 4.02 10.84 15.55
C GLU A 65 3.23 9.72 14.85
N ILE A 66 3.41 9.55 13.54
CA ILE A 66 2.68 8.55 12.74
C ILE A 66 3.52 7.31 12.40
N ALA A 67 4.82 7.31 12.75
CA ALA A 67 5.75 6.29 12.30
C ALA A 67 5.36 4.88 12.76
N LEU A 68 4.92 4.74 14.01
CA LEU A 68 4.49 3.45 14.56
C LEU A 68 3.17 2.97 13.97
N GLU A 69 2.18 3.86 13.83
CA GLU A 69 0.89 3.52 13.20
C GLU A 69 1.08 3.12 11.73
N LEU A 70 1.94 3.84 11.00
CA LEU A 70 2.29 3.52 9.63
C LEU A 70 2.99 2.16 9.51
N LEU A 71 3.90 1.84 10.42
CA LEU A 71 4.56 0.53 10.47
C LEU A 71 3.56 -0.61 10.70
N MET A 72 2.64 -0.44 11.65
CA MET A 72 1.61 -1.44 11.93
C MET A 72 0.67 -1.61 10.73
N ALA A 73 0.29 -0.50 10.08
CA ALA A 73 -0.54 -0.51 8.88
C ALA A 73 0.14 -1.24 7.70
N LEU A 74 1.42 -0.96 7.44
CA LEU A 74 2.17 -1.63 6.37
C LEU A 74 2.34 -3.13 6.65
N ASN A 75 2.63 -3.50 7.90
CA ASN A 75 2.70 -4.90 8.30
C ASN A 75 1.36 -5.62 8.15
N PHE A 76 0.24 -4.98 8.51
CA PHE A 76 -1.10 -5.54 8.29
C PHE A 76 -1.43 -5.73 6.81
N LEU A 77 -0.96 -4.82 5.96
CA LEU A 77 -1.21 -4.86 4.53
C LEU A 77 -0.25 -5.81 3.77
N ASP A 78 0.70 -6.42 4.48
CA ASP A 78 1.72 -7.34 3.95
C ASP A 78 2.50 -6.68 2.78
N CYS A 79 3.15 -5.54 3.09
CA CYS A 79 3.79 -4.61 2.13
C CYS A 79 5.23 -4.26 2.48
#